data_AF-A0AAE9ZUD1-F1
#
_entry.id   AF-A0AAE9ZUD1-F1
#
_cell.length_a   1.000
_cell.length_b   1.000
_cell.length_c   1.000
_cell.angle_alpha   90.00
_cell.angle_beta   90.00
_cell.angle_gamma   90.00
#
_symmetry.space_group_name_H-M   'P 1'
#
loop_
_entity.id
_entity.type
_entity.pdbx_description
1 polymer ?
#
loop_
_entity_poly.entity_id
_entity_poly.type
_entity_poly.pdbx_seq_one_letter_code
_entity_poly.pdbx_strand_id
1 'polypeptide(L)'
;MPRLLPSLRLLLTLCLLAVAGRTVAADEPAEEKNAEPRNTIEVAGVLYPVYEIRKEAKPLQQFKVYSPRRAKKEGRGGTVLIGALIDRQGGVMQMQIAMSNAEADIEEAALKSVRKWIFPVQHVDGRAIAYAVMVPIVVDNTPHFGPQR
;
A
#
# COMPACT_ATOMS: atom_id res chain seq x y z
N MET A 1 16.94 -68.24 52.11
CA MET A 1 17.99 -68.96 51.34
C MET A 1 17.37 -70.24 50.80
N PRO A 2 17.70 -70.78 49.61
CA PRO A 2 18.36 -70.26 48.39
C PRO A 2 17.55 -70.61 47.09
N ARG A 3 17.70 -69.89 45.97
CA ARG A 3 18.46 -70.24 44.74
C ARG A 3 17.69 -70.88 43.56
N LEU A 4 17.99 -70.30 42.40
CA LEU A 4 18.19 -70.87 41.05
C LEU A 4 17.00 -71.16 40.11
N LEU A 5 16.99 -70.38 39.02
CA LEU A 5 16.40 -70.63 37.70
C LEU A 5 17.08 -71.81 36.97
N PRO A 6 16.43 -72.38 35.95
CA PRO A 6 16.90 -72.22 34.55
C PRO A 6 15.72 -72.01 33.55
N SER A 7 15.73 -70.96 32.71
CA SER A 7 16.20 -70.88 31.30
C SER A 7 15.32 -71.62 30.25
N LEU A 8 14.64 -70.87 29.36
CA LEU A 8 14.86 -70.74 27.89
C LEU A 8 13.82 -71.57 27.08
N ARG A 9 12.86 -71.04 26.32
CA ARG A 9 12.88 -70.48 24.93
C ARG A 9 11.40 -70.36 24.53
N LEU A 10 10.83 -69.23 24.11
CA LEU A 10 10.89 -68.58 22.78
C LEU A 10 9.44 -68.51 22.23
N LEU A 11 8.95 -67.29 22.03
CA LEU A 11 8.02 -66.81 20.97
C LEU A 11 7.58 -65.40 21.42
N LEU A 12 8.23 -64.34 20.91
CA LEU A 12 7.68 -63.49 19.83
C LEU A 12 6.19 -63.22 20.08
N THR A 13 5.73 -62.00 20.33
CA THR A 13 5.71 -60.89 19.37
C THR A 13 5.27 -59.63 20.15
N LEU A 14 6.16 -58.65 20.31
CA LEU A 14 6.06 -57.31 19.71
C LEU A 14 4.68 -56.62 19.86
N CYS A 15 4.56 -55.68 20.80
CA CYS A 15 4.03 -54.35 20.47
C CYS A 15 4.48 -53.36 21.55
N LEU A 16 5.54 -52.64 21.23
CA LEU A 16 6.12 -51.56 22.00
C LEU A 16 5.26 -50.31 21.79
N LEU A 17 4.87 -49.62 22.86
CA LEU A 17 4.76 -48.16 22.90
C LEU A 17 4.62 -47.71 24.37
N ALA A 18 5.78 -47.60 25.02
CA ALA A 18 6.02 -46.59 26.04
C ALA A 18 6.04 -45.22 25.34
N VAL A 19 5.63 -44.10 25.94
CA VAL A 19 6.35 -43.44 27.03
C VAL A 19 5.43 -42.42 27.70
N ALA A 20 5.51 -42.38 29.02
CA ALA A 20 4.90 -41.42 29.91
C ALA A 20 5.70 -40.10 29.98
N GLY A 21 5.03 -39.01 30.40
CA GLY A 21 5.65 -38.04 31.32
C GLY A 21 5.72 -36.58 30.89
N ARG A 22 4.85 -35.78 31.53
CA ARG A 22 5.03 -34.45 32.18
C ARG A 22 5.75 -33.26 31.48
N THR A 23 4.96 -32.18 31.36
CA THR A 23 5.19 -30.74 31.67
C THR A 23 6.35 -29.97 31.03
N VAL A 24 6.03 -28.78 30.48
CA VAL A 24 6.79 -27.48 30.37
C VAL A 24 6.10 -26.67 29.26
N ALA A 25 5.34 -25.60 29.55
CA ALA A 25 5.73 -24.20 29.73
C ALA A 25 6.36 -23.52 28.47
N ALA A 26 5.76 -22.38 28.11
CA ALA A 26 6.28 -21.26 27.29
C ALA A 26 6.36 -21.36 25.75
N ASP A 27 5.86 -20.27 25.13
CA ASP A 27 6.16 -19.65 23.83
C ASP A 27 5.64 -20.20 22.47
N GLU A 28 4.66 -19.43 21.94
CA GLU A 28 4.50 -18.86 20.57
C GLU A 28 4.40 -19.76 19.30
N PRO A 29 3.85 -19.28 18.13
CA PRO A 29 3.44 -17.91 17.76
C PRO A 29 2.06 -17.76 17.07
N ALA A 30 1.71 -16.50 16.85
CA ALA A 30 0.59 -15.94 16.09
C ALA A 30 0.21 -16.68 14.79
N GLU A 31 -1.04 -17.10 14.73
CA GLU A 31 -1.76 -17.49 13.52
C GLU A 31 -2.33 -16.23 12.86
N GLU A 32 -1.47 -15.43 12.21
CA GLU A 32 -1.87 -14.33 11.34
C GLU A 32 -1.27 -14.54 9.94
N LYS A 33 -1.76 -15.58 9.25
CA LYS A 33 -1.47 -15.83 7.84
C LYS A 33 -2.79 -15.78 7.07
N ASN A 34 -2.89 -14.83 6.13
CA ASN A 34 -4.01 -14.56 5.20
C ASN A 34 -5.09 -13.54 5.60
N ALA A 35 -4.69 -12.39 6.14
CA ALA A 35 -5.44 -11.17 5.83
C ALA A 35 -4.88 -10.59 4.52
N GLU A 36 -5.59 -10.79 3.39
CA GLU A 36 -5.33 -9.96 2.21
C GLU A 36 -5.45 -8.48 2.61
N PRO A 37 -4.50 -7.61 2.26
CA PRO A 37 -4.62 -6.20 2.57
C PRO A 37 -5.83 -5.65 1.82
N ARG A 38 -6.91 -5.35 2.56
CA ARG A 38 -8.14 -4.66 2.09
C ARG A 38 -7.88 -3.29 1.45
N ASN A 39 -6.62 -2.86 1.45
CA ASN A 39 -6.13 -1.56 1.07
C ASN A 39 -5.03 -1.79 0.03
N THR A 40 -5.41 -1.99 -1.22
CA THR A 40 -4.45 -2.13 -2.32
C THR A 40 -4.92 -1.25 -3.48
N ILE A 41 -4.04 -0.40 -4.01
CA ILE A 41 -4.32 0.40 -5.21
C ILE A 41 -3.52 -0.22 -6.35
N GLU A 42 -4.20 -0.55 -7.43
CA GLU A 42 -3.52 -0.81 -8.69
C GLU A 42 -2.97 0.52 -9.22
N VAL A 43 -1.66 0.59 -9.46
CA VAL A 43 -1.01 1.68 -10.18
C VAL A 43 -0.25 1.05 -11.35
N ALA A 44 -0.77 1.28 -12.55
CA ALA A 44 -0.24 0.82 -13.83
C ALA A 44 0.02 -0.70 -13.85
N GLY A 45 -1.01 -1.49 -13.52
CA GLY A 45 -0.94 -2.96 -13.53
C GLY A 45 -0.28 -3.58 -12.31
N VAL A 46 0.21 -2.78 -11.36
CA VAL A 46 0.88 -3.28 -10.14
C VAL A 46 0.04 -2.94 -8.91
N LEU A 47 -0.26 -3.97 -8.12
CA LEU A 47 -0.98 -3.86 -6.86
C LEU A 47 -0.03 -3.39 -5.75
N TYR A 48 -0.26 -2.18 -5.24
CA TYR A 48 0.50 -1.62 -4.13
C TYR A 48 -0.31 -1.65 -2.85
N PRO A 49 0.24 -2.16 -1.73
CA PRO A 49 -0.42 -2.03 -0.44
C PRO A 49 -0.57 -0.54 -0.14
N VAL A 50 -1.81 -0.11 -0.01
CA VAL A 50 -2.16 1.14 0.65
C VAL A 50 -1.95 0.89 2.12
N TYR A 51 -0.79 1.32 2.59
CA TYR A 51 -0.66 1.62 4.01
C TYR A 51 -1.76 2.62 4.32
N GLU A 52 -2.69 2.23 5.19
CA GLU A 52 -3.85 3.02 5.58
C GLU A 52 -3.36 4.20 6.45
N ILE A 53 -2.62 5.11 5.83
CA ILE A 53 -2.11 6.30 6.48
C ILE A 53 -3.33 7.20 6.61
N ARG A 54 -3.96 7.16 7.78
CA ARG A 54 -5.20 7.86 8.18
C ARG A 54 -5.20 9.38 7.97
N LYS A 55 -4.16 9.94 7.39
CA LYS A 55 -4.10 11.33 6.95
C LYS A 55 -3.86 11.31 5.46
N GLU A 56 -4.80 11.84 4.69
CA GLU A 56 -4.58 12.29 3.31
C GLU A 56 -3.18 12.90 3.24
N ALA A 57 -2.24 12.23 2.57
CA ALA A 57 -0.87 12.68 2.52
C ALA A 57 -0.82 13.93 1.65
N LYS A 58 -1.07 15.08 2.28
CA LYS A 58 -0.98 16.38 1.61
C LYS A 58 0.48 16.59 1.19
N PRO A 59 0.74 16.85 -0.10
CA PRO A 59 2.09 17.07 -0.57
C PRO A 59 2.74 18.23 0.20
N LEU A 60 4.01 18.05 0.58
CA LEU A 60 4.82 19.07 1.25
C LEU A 60 5.12 20.24 0.30
N GLN A 61 5.37 19.90 -0.97
CA GLN A 61 5.59 20.87 -2.03
C GLN A 61 4.60 20.61 -3.16
N GLN A 62 3.62 21.50 -3.26
CA GLN A 62 2.60 21.49 -4.30
C GLN A 62 2.95 22.52 -5.36
N PHE A 63 3.41 22.05 -6.52
CA PHE A 63 3.47 22.91 -7.69
C PHE A 63 2.04 23.16 -8.17
N LYS A 64 1.68 24.44 -8.36
CA LYS A 64 0.37 24.81 -8.88
C LYS A 64 0.08 24.04 -10.16
N VAL A 65 -1.09 23.40 -10.21
CA VAL A 65 -1.55 22.71 -11.41
C VAL A 65 -1.72 23.73 -12.51
N TYR A 66 -1.00 23.52 -13.61
CA TYR A 66 -1.10 24.40 -14.77
C TYR A 66 -2.40 24.12 -15.53
N SER A 67 -3.26 25.11 -15.70
CA SER A 67 -4.42 24.97 -16.59
C SER A 67 -4.02 25.30 -18.04
N PRO A 68 -4.29 24.41 -19.02
CA PRO A 68 -4.03 24.69 -20.43
C PRO A 68 -4.68 26.00 -20.90
N ARG A 69 -3.97 26.80 -21.71
CA ARG A 69 -4.47 28.11 -22.16
C ARG A 69 -5.80 28.02 -22.92
N ARG A 70 -6.01 26.97 -23.72
CA ARG A 70 -7.26 26.76 -24.46
C ARG A 70 -8.41 26.44 -23.52
N ALA A 71 -8.24 25.44 -22.65
CA ALA A 71 -9.23 25.09 -21.62
C ALA A 71 -9.65 26.31 -20.79
N LYS A 72 -8.68 27.14 -20.36
CA LYS A 72 -8.97 28.38 -19.63
C LYS A 72 -9.78 29.40 -20.44
N LYS A 73 -9.48 29.57 -21.73
CA LYS A 73 -10.21 30.50 -22.62
C LYS A 73 -11.63 30.03 -22.92
N GLU A 74 -11.81 28.71 -22.99
CA GLU A 74 -13.08 28.05 -23.34
C GLU A 74 -13.95 27.78 -22.09
N GLY A 75 -13.49 28.15 -20.89
CA GLY A 75 -14.21 27.90 -19.64
C GLY A 75 -14.34 26.41 -19.31
N ARG A 76 -13.39 25.58 -19.81
CA ARG A 76 -13.34 24.14 -19.52
C ARG A 76 -12.58 23.89 -18.22
N GLY A 77 -13.11 22.98 -17.41
CA GLY A 77 -12.51 22.51 -16.17
C GLY A 77 -12.85 21.03 -15.95
N GLY A 78 -12.52 20.53 -14.76
CA GLY A 78 -12.80 19.14 -14.41
C GLY A 78 -12.03 18.68 -13.19
N THR A 79 -12.31 17.44 -12.80
CA THR A 79 -11.70 16.75 -11.68
C THR A 79 -10.98 15.51 -12.18
N VAL A 80 -9.72 15.36 -11.75
CA VAL A 80 -8.88 14.20 -12.05
C VAL A 80 -8.45 13.57 -10.74
N LEU A 81 -8.74 12.29 -10.55
CA LEU A 81 -8.25 11.49 -9.43
C LEU A 81 -7.04 10.68 -9.90
N ILE A 82 -5.88 10.99 -9.34
CA ILE A 82 -4.61 10.35 -9.71
C ILE A 82 -4.18 9.40 -8.59
N GLY A 83 -3.98 8.14 -8.93
CA GLY A 83 -3.26 7.19 -8.08
C GLY A 83 -1.76 7.38 -8.29
N ALA A 84 -1.03 7.73 -7.23
CA ALA A 84 0.41 7.96 -7.28
C ALA A 84 1.15 7.04 -6.30
N LEU A 85 2.24 6.45 -6.76
CA LEU A 85 3.18 5.71 -5.94
C LEU A 85 4.31 6.65 -5.51
N ILE A 86 4.49 6.77 -4.20
CA ILE A 86 5.51 7.60 -3.58
C ILE A 86 6.66 6.72 -3.11
N ASP A 87 7.89 7.11 -3.43
CA ASP A 87 9.11 6.43 -2.98
C ASP A 87 9.45 6.75 -1.51
N ARG A 88 10.55 6.16 -1.02
CA ARG A 88 11.02 6.32 0.37
C ARG A 88 11.58 7.71 0.66
N GLN A 89 11.71 8.56 -0.34
CA GLN A 89 12.22 9.92 -0.29
C GLN A 89 11.10 10.96 -0.48
N GLY A 90 9.86 10.53 -0.72
CA GLY A 90 8.72 11.40 -0.93
C GLY A 90 8.50 11.80 -2.40
N GLY A 91 9.28 11.25 -3.34
CA GLY A 91 9.14 11.49 -4.77
C GLY A 91 8.05 10.63 -5.41
N VAL A 92 7.44 11.13 -6.50
CA VAL A 92 6.46 10.36 -7.29
C VAL A 92 7.20 9.42 -8.25
N MET A 93 7.12 8.12 -7.99
CA MET A 93 7.79 7.08 -8.78
C MET A 93 6.93 6.61 -9.97
N GLN A 94 5.63 6.42 -9.74
CA GLN A 94 4.66 5.98 -10.74
C GLN A 94 3.33 6.68 -10.50
N MET A 95 2.52 6.88 -11.55
CA MET A 95 1.19 7.45 -11.40
C MET A 95 0.27 7.02 -12.55
N GLN A 96 -1.03 6.97 -12.26
CA GLN A 96 -2.08 6.75 -13.25
C GLN A 96 -3.35 7.51 -12.90
N ILE A 97 -4.17 7.79 -13.92
CA ILE A 97 -5.52 8.33 -13.71
C ILE A 97 -6.41 7.17 -13.25
N ALA A 98 -6.94 7.28 -12.04
CA ALA A 98 -7.91 6.32 -11.50
C ALA A 98 -9.32 6.65 -11.98
N MET A 99 -9.69 7.93 -11.97
CA MET A 99 -10.98 8.44 -12.44
C MET A 99 -10.80 9.87 -12.95
N SER A 100 -11.59 10.26 -13.96
CA SER A 100 -11.56 11.61 -14.50
C SER A 100 -12.89 11.95 -15.16
N ASN A 101 -13.30 13.21 -15.05
CA ASN A 101 -14.33 13.82 -15.91
C ASN A 101 -13.78 14.99 -16.73
N ALA A 102 -12.46 15.17 -16.71
CA ALA A 102 -11.77 16.23 -17.42
C ALA A 102 -11.41 15.80 -18.84
N GLU A 103 -11.14 16.78 -19.70
CA GLU A 103 -10.65 16.50 -21.06
C GLU A 103 -9.15 16.18 -21.06
N ALA A 104 -8.69 15.53 -22.13
CA ALA A 104 -7.33 14.99 -22.22
C ALA A 104 -6.21 16.04 -22.01
N ASP A 105 -6.43 17.29 -22.42
CA ASP A 105 -5.47 18.38 -22.19
C ASP A 105 -5.37 18.78 -20.72
N ILE A 106 -6.47 18.69 -19.97
CA ILE A 106 -6.53 18.94 -18.52
C ILE A 106 -5.92 17.75 -17.75
N GLU A 107 -6.21 16.53 -18.18
CA GLU A 107 -5.61 15.31 -17.62
C GLU A 107 -4.08 15.31 -17.75
N GLU A 108 -3.56 15.64 -18.93
CA GLU A 108 -2.12 15.73 -19.18
C GLU A 108 -1.47 16.80 -18.29
N ALA A 109 -2.13 17.95 -18.15
CA ALA A 109 -1.69 19.03 -17.27
C ALA A 109 -1.66 18.61 -15.78
N ALA A 110 -2.68 17.87 -15.33
CA ALA A 110 -2.73 17.35 -13.96
C ALA A 110 -1.56 16.38 -13.71
N LEU A 111 -1.36 15.41 -14.60
CA LEU A 111 -0.24 14.44 -14.51
C LEU A 111 1.12 15.14 -14.47
N LYS A 112 1.37 16.10 -15.38
CA LYS A 112 2.62 16.87 -15.42
C LYS A 112 2.88 17.65 -14.13
N SER A 113 1.82 18.08 -13.46
CA SER A 113 1.91 18.86 -12.22
C SER A 113 2.22 17.94 -11.04
N VAL A 114 1.46 16.86 -10.87
CA VAL A 114 1.64 15.88 -9.77
C VAL A 114 3.01 15.23 -9.81
N ARG A 115 3.56 14.94 -11.00
CA ARG A 115 4.91 14.38 -11.15
C ARG A 115 6.01 15.19 -10.45
N LYS A 116 5.81 16.50 -10.25
CA LYS A 116 6.79 17.40 -9.63
C LYS A 116 6.57 17.56 -8.12
N TRP A 117 5.50 17.01 -7.57
CA TRP A 117 5.16 17.17 -6.17
C TRP A 117 6.06 16.31 -5.29
N ILE A 118 6.34 16.83 -4.09
CA ILE A 118 7.05 16.10 -3.05
C ILE A 118 6.06 15.82 -1.92
N PHE A 119 5.98 14.57 -1.52
CA PHE A 119 5.09 14.07 -0.49
C PHE A 119 5.84 13.79 0.84
N PRO A 120 5.13 13.75 1.98
CA PRO A 120 5.76 13.43 3.25
C PRO A 120 6.33 12.01 3.28
N VAL A 121 7.58 11.85 3.71
CA VAL A 121 8.17 10.52 3.91
C VAL A 121 7.43 9.79 5.02
N GLN A 122 7.02 8.56 4.75
CA GLN A 122 6.28 7.72 5.69
C GLN A 122 7.20 6.66 6.28
N HIS A 123 7.01 6.39 7.56
CA HIS A 123 7.82 5.44 8.31
C HIS A 123 6.94 4.35 8.91
N VAL A 124 7.37 3.10 8.80
CA VAL A 124 6.83 1.94 9.52
C VAL A 124 7.99 1.31 10.27
N ASP A 125 7.84 1.14 11.58
CA ASP A 125 8.88 0.60 12.46
C ASP A 125 10.24 1.33 12.32
N GLY A 126 10.19 2.65 12.21
CA GLY A 126 11.37 3.51 12.05
C GLY A 126 12.03 3.45 10.67
N ARG A 127 11.46 2.72 9.70
CA ARG A 127 12.00 2.60 8.34
C ARG A 127 11.12 3.33 7.33
N ALA A 128 11.76 4.11 6.46
CA ALA A 128 11.05 4.76 5.36
C ALA A 128 10.47 3.73 4.38
N ILE A 129 9.19 3.88 4.04
CA ILE A 129 8.47 2.98 3.14
C ILE A 129 7.99 3.71 1.88
N ALA A 130 7.84 2.97 0.79
CA ALA A 130 7.09 3.43 -0.37
C ALA A 130 5.60 3.20 -0.12
N TYR A 131 4.73 4.06 -0.65
CA TYR A 131 3.29 3.97 -0.40
C TYR A 131 2.48 4.59 -1.54
N ALA A 132 1.24 4.14 -1.72
CA ALA A 132 0.32 4.67 -2.72
C ALA A 132 -0.64 5.70 -2.11
N VAL A 133 -0.99 6.73 -2.88
CA VAL A 133 -1.94 7.79 -2.50
C VAL A 133 -2.90 8.09 -3.63
N MET A 134 -4.12 8.52 -3.28
CA MET A 134 -5.08 9.11 -4.21
C MET A 134 -5.04 10.63 -4.10
N VAL A 135 -4.85 11.30 -5.22
CA VAL A 135 -4.67 12.75 -5.31
C VAL A 135 -5.82 13.35 -6.12
N PRO A 136 -6.78 14.05 -5.48
CA PRO A 136 -7.81 14.77 -6.20
C PRO A 136 -7.25 16.09 -6.74
N ILE A 137 -7.36 16.30 -8.04
CA ILE A 137 -7.01 17.54 -8.73
C ILE A 137 -8.28 18.16 -9.29
N VAL A 138 -8.62 19.37 -8.82
CA VAL A 138 -9.72 20.16 -9.37
C VAL A 138 -9.13 21.29 -10.19
N VAL A 139 -9.46 21.31 -11.49
CA VAL A 139 -9.16 22.42 -12.38
C VAL A 139 -10.43 23.24 -12.53
N ASP A 140 -10.42 24.40 -11.87
CA ASP A 140 -11.54 25.33 -11.84
C ASP A 140 -11.88 25.86 -13.24
N ASN A 141 -13.18 25.90 -13.55
CA ASN A 141 -13.76 26.48 -14.75
C ASN A 141 -14.31 27.90 -14.52
N THR A 142 -14.20 28.44 -13.29
CA THR A 142 -14.73 29.74 -12.92
C THR A 142 -14.20 30.79 -13.89
N PRO A 143 -15.06 31.38 -14.72
CA PRO A 143 -14.62 32.40 -15.64
C PRO A 143 -14.09 33.57 -14.84
N HIS A 144 -12.84 33.94 -15.07
CA HIS A 144 -12.26 35.09 -14.42
C HIS A 144 -12.76 36.36 -15.11
N PHE A 145 -13.92 36.85 -14.66
CA PHE A 145 -14.46 38.15 -15.04
C PHE A 145 -13.74 39.25 -14.24
N GLY A 146 -12.54 39.61 -14.68
CA GLY A 146 -11.79 40.77 -14.20
C GLY A 146 -11.42 41.67 -15.38
N PRO A 147 -11.08 42.96 -15.15
CA PRO A 147 -10.63 43.82 -16.23
C PRO A 147 -9.38 43.19 -16.86
N GLN A 148 -9.48 42.84 -18.15
CA GLN A 148 -8.33 42.46 -18.97
C GLN A 148 -7.46 43.72 -19.09
N ARG A 149 -6.38 43.80 -18.32
CA ARG A 149 -5.37 44.85 -18.48
C ARG A 149 -4.42 44.50 -19.60
#